data_AF-A0A6P2F713-F1
#
_entry.id   AF-A0A6P2F713-F1
#
_cell.length_a   1.000
_cell.length_b   1.000
_cell.length_c   1.000
_cell.angle_alpha   90.00
_cell.angle_beta   90.00
_cell.angle_gamma   90.00
#
_symmetry.space_group_name_H-M   'P 1'
#
loop_
_entity.id
_entity.type
_entity.pdbx_description
1 polymer ?
#
loop_
_entity_poly.entity_id
_entity_poly.type
_entity_poly.pdbx_seq_one_letter_code
_entity_poly.pdbx_strand_id
1 'polypeptide(L)'
;MSADFHSLRVRRIEPDTAEAVIVSFDVPEALREVFGFTQGQYLTLRTQIDGQDLRRSYSICAGVDDGELRVGVRKVRDGVFSNWINSTLQPGDTLQVMAPQGRFFVPIEPGAQHHHVGIAGGSGITPILSIMKTVLAREPRSRFTLIYGNRQLQSTMFKEEIEDLKNRYMTRLVLQHVFSDEHTDAPINMGVMNREKIAQFLQSVVPAAEIDHAYICGPFQMNDEAEAALLEAGVPEERIHIERFGVAQPATGPGGVGAVVHEALPGDAEAARITIVRDGLRREIPFSKGQPSILDAASSAGLEVPFSCTSGVCGTCRARLLEGEVRMERNFALDKNEVAAGFILTCQAHPLTERVVLSFDER
;
A
#
# COMPACT_ATOMS: atom_id res chain seq x y z
N MET A 1 -15.41 11.72 1.62
CA MET A 1 -14.32 11.94 0.67
C MET A 1 -14.63 11.23 -0.63
N SER A 2 -15.00 12.04 -1.63
CA SER A 2 -15.33 11.58 -2.97
C SER A 2 -14.15 10.82 -3.59
N ALA A 3 -14.43 9.83 -4.44
CA ALA A 3 -13.40 9.13 -5.22
C ALA A 3 -13.04 9.91 -6.50
N ASP A 4 -13.03 11.25 -6.39
CA ASP A 4 -12.71 12.16 -7.46
C ASP A 4 -11.21 12.44 -7.48
N PHE A 5 -10.72 12.75 -8.67
CA PHE A 5 -9.38 13.26 -8.85
C PHE A 5 -9.36 14.77 -8.65
N HIS A 6 -8.38 15.24 -7.89
CA HIS A 6 -8.08 16.64 -7.71
C HIS A 6 -6.76 16.97 -8.40
N SER A 7 -6.72 18.14 -9.03
CA SER A 7 -5.52 18.64 -9.69
C SER A 7 -4.57 19.22 -8.65
N LEU A 8 -3.46 18.53 -8.36
CA LEU A 8 -2.42 19.03 -7.45
C LEU A 8 -1.14 19.36 -8.23
N ARG A 9 -0.54 20.49 -7.88
CA ARG A 9 0.75 20.91 -8.43
C ARG A 9 1.88 20.20 -7.69
N VAL A 10 2.86 19.70 -8.42
CA VAL A 10 4.10 19.17 -7.85
C VAL A 10 4.91 20.35 -7.31
N ARG A 11 5.04 20.42 -5.99
CA ARG A 11 5.77 21.47 -5.30
C ARG A 11 7.27 21.28 -5.47
N ARG A 12 7.76 20.06 -5.20
CA ARG A 12 9.19 19.72 -5.23
C ARG A 12 9.37 18.25 -5.54
N ILE A 13 10.47 17.94 -6.23
CA ILE A 13 10.99 16.60 -6.45
C ILE A 13 12.40 16.57 -5.89
N GLU A 14 12.64 15.68 -4.93
CA GLU A 14 13.93 15.56 -4.25
C GLU A 14 14.53 14.18 -4.55
N PRO A 15 15.77 14.10 -5.05
CA PRO A 15 16.48 12.82 -5.09
C PRO A 15 16.69 12.30 -3.66
N ASP A 16 16.39 11.03 -3.45
CA ASP A 16 16.60 10.33 -2.17
C ASP A 16 17.66 9.24 -2.33
N THR A 17 17.58 8.47 -3.42
CA THR A 17 18.64 7.54 -3.87
C THR A 17 18.80 7.63 -5.38
N ALA A 18 19.78 6.91 -5.95
CA ALA A 18 19.94 6.82 -7.40
C ALA A 18 18.70 6.24 -8.13
N GLU A 19 17.86 5.51 -7.40
CA GLU A 19 16.66 4.84 -7.92
C GLU A 19 15.36 5.41 -7.37
N ALA A 20 15.39 6.45 -6.53
CA ALA A 20 14.18 6.96 -5.90
C ALA A 20 14.17 8.47 -5.74
N VAL A 21 12.97 9.04 -5.89
CA VAL A 21 12.68 10.44 -5.62
C VAL A 21 11.53 10.58 -4.63
N ILE A 22 11.52 11.69 -3.90
CA ILE A 22 10.41 12.13 -3.05
C ILE A 22 9.67 13.24 -3.79
N VAL A 23 8.37 13.06 -3.98
CA VAL A 23 7.51 14.04 -4.67
C VAL A 23 6.57 14.65 -3.66
N SER A 24 6.61 15.98 -3.51
CA SER A 24 5.69 16.74 -2.66
C SER A 24 4.70 17.55 -3.48
N PHE A 25 3.52 17.76 -2.92
CA PHE A 25 2.41 18.45 -3.59
C PHE A 25 2.04 19.74 -2.88
N ASP A 26 1.68 20.76 -3.66
CA ASP A 26 0.97 21.93 -3.15
C ASP A 26 -0.50 21.53 -2.94
N VAL A 27 -0.97 21.59 -1.69
CA VAL A 27 -2.37 21.38 -1.33
C VAL A 27 -3.03 22.75 -1.18
N PRO A 28 -3.91 23.17 -2.11
CA PRO A 28 -4.65 24.42 -1.98
C PRO A 28 -5.45 24.46 -0.69
N GLU A 29 -5.66 25.67 -0.14
CA GLU A 29 -6.38 25.86 1.13
C GLU A 29 -7.77 25.19 1.12
N ALA A 30 -8.51 25.33 0.01
CA ALA A 30 -9.83 24.71 -0.17
C ALA A 30 -9.82 23.17 -0.18
N LEU A 31 -8.66 22.53 -0.36
CA LEU A 31 -8.50 21.08 -0.42
C LEU A 31 -7.80 20.52 0.82
N ARG A 32 -7.44 21.35 1.82
CA ARG A 32 -6.74 20.88 3.03
C ARG A 32 -7.52 19.81 3.80
N GLU A 33 -8.83 19.97 3.97
CA GLU A 33 -9.66 18.96 4.64
C GLU A 33 -9.76 17.66 3.84
N VAL A 34 -9.81 17.77 2.50
CA VAL A 34 -9.89 16.61 1.59
C VAL A 34 -8.61 15.79 1.61
N PHE A 35 -7.46 16.46 1.74
CA PHE A 35 -6.14 15.83 1.77
C PHE A 35 -5.56 15.65 3.18
N GLY A 36 -6.37 15.87 4.22
CA GLY A 36 -6.05 15.39 5.55
C GLY A 36 -5.95 13.88 5.52
N PHE A 37 -4.85 13.34 6.06
CA PHE A 37 -4.57 11.91 6.03
C PHE A 37 -4.33 11.35 7.42
N THR A 38 -4.55 10.04 7.55
CA THR A 38 -4.07 9.23 8.68
C THR A 38 -2.76 8.58 8.29
N GLN A 39 -1.85 8.40 9.24
CA GLN A 39 -0.55 7.76 8.99
C GLN A 39 -0.72 6.42 8.27
N GLY A 40 0.20 6.07 7.37
CA GLY A 40 0.12 4.81 6.61
C GLY A 40 -0.88 4.80 5.44
N GLN A 41 -1.62 5.90 5.20
CA GLN A 41 -2.42 6.06 3.98
C GLN A 41 -1.56 6.33 2.73
N TYR A 42 -2.14 6.16 1.55
CA TYR A 42 -1.54 6.39 0.24
C TYR A 42 -2.34 7.38 -0.61
N LEU A 43 -1.70 7.90 -1.66
CA LEU A 43 -2.32 8.68 -2.73
C LEU A 43 -2.37 7.87 -4.02
N THR A 44 -3.47 7.94 -4.75
CA THR A 44 -3.53 7.46 -6.14
C THR A 44 -3.25 8.62 -7.09
N LEU A 45 -2.14 8.52 -7.82
CA LEU A 45 -1.72 9.47 -8.84
C LEU A 45 -2.18 8.98 -10.22
N ARG A 46 -2.60 9.91 -11.07
CA ARG A 46 -3.04 9.68 -12.44
C ARG A 46 -2.43 10.70 -13.39
N THR A 47 -1.98 10.21 -14.55
CA THR A 47 -1.54 11.06 -15.67
C THR A 47 -1.61 10.28 -17.00
N GLN A 48 -1.48 11.01 -18.11
CA GLN A 48 -1.34 10.45 -19.44
C GLN A 48 0.14 10.26 -19.76
N ILE A 49 0.55 9.03 -20.06
CA ILE A 49 1.91 8.70 -20.50
C ILE A 49 1.78 7.95 -21.82
N ASP A 50 2.39 8.47 -22.88
CA ASP A 50 2.33 7.90 -24.24
C ASP A 50 0.90 7.59 -24.73
N GLY A 51 -0.05 8.48 -24.39
CA GLY A 51 -1.46 8.35 -24.76
C GLY A 51 -2.28 7.35 -23.92
N GLN A 52 -1.68 6.78 -22.86
CA GLN A 52 -2.36 5.87 -21.94
C GLN A 52 -2.70 6.56 -20.62
N ASP A 53 -3.94 6.39 -20.15
CA ASP A 53 -4.36 6.82 -18.81
C ASP A 53 -3.80 5.87 -17.76
N LEU A 54 -2.71 6.25 -17.12
CA LEU A 54 -2.07 5.42 -16.10
C LEU A 54 -2.38 5.94 -14.71
N ARG A 55 -2.58 5.00 -13.77
CA ARG A 55 -2.88 5.26 -12.36
C ARG A 55 -1.97 4.43 -11.47
N ARG A 56 -1.34 5.01 -10.45
CA ARG A 56 -0.54 4.27 -9.47
C ARG A 56 -0.71 4.84 -8.07
N SER A 57 -0.73 3.94 -7.09
CA SER A 57 -0.79 4.31 -5.68
C SER A 57 0.60 4.37 -5.07
N TYR A 58 0.86 5.39 -4.26
CA TYR A 58 2.10 5.57 -3.50
C TYR A 58 1.78 5.99 -2.08
N SER A 59 2.33 5.27 -1.10
CA SER A 59 2.12 5.56 0.32
C SER A 59 2.67 6.94 0.68
N ILE A 60 1.92 7.68 1.49
CA ILE A 60 2.33 8.96 2.03
C ILE A 60 3.50 8.70 2.97
N CYS A 61 4.60 9.42 2.79
CA CYS A 61 5.83 9.26 3.56
C CYS A 61 6.12 10.47 4.47
N ALA A 62 5.06 11.10 4.98
CA ALA A 62 5.10 12.17 5.97
C ALA A 62 4.29 11.79 7.21
N GLY A 63 4.70 12.30 8.37
CA GLY A 63 3.87 12.29 9.58
C GLY A 63 2.74 13.29 9.45
N VAL A 64 1.62 13.01 10.13
CA VAL A 64 0.38 13.81 10.05
C VAL A 64 0.55 15.27 10.50
N ASP A 65 1.63 15.59 11.24
CA ASP A 65 1.94 16.92 11.77
C ASP A 65 3.07 17.65 11.01
N ASP A 66 3.62 17.06 9.95
CA ASP A 66 4.77 17.65 9.23
C ASP A 66 4.38 18.86 8.36
N GLY A 67 3.07 19.06 8.12
CA GLY A 67 2.57 20.15 7.28
C GLY A 67 2.89 19.97 5.78
N GLU A 68 3.13 18.73 5.34
CA GLU A 68 3.44 18.38 3.96
C GLU A 68 2.66 17.16 3.47
N LEU A 69 2.40 17.11 2.16
CA LEU A 69 1.85 15.94 1.48
C LEU A 69 2.88 15.47 0.46
N ARG A 70 3.46 14.29 0.70
CA ARG A 70 4.53 13.74 -0.14
C ARG A 70 4.51 12.21 -0.22
N VAL A 71 5.05 11.69 -1.31
CA VAL A 71 5.18 10.25 -1.58
C VAL A 71 6.59 9.90 -2.04
N GLY A 72 7.06 8.71 -1.67
CA GLY A 72 8.34 8.16 -2.14
C GLY A 72 8.15 7.24 -3.34
N VAL A 73 8.91 7.46 -4.41
CA VAL A 73 8.76 6.73 -5.68
C VAL A 73 10.09 6.13 -6.09
N ARG A 74 10.23 4.82 -5.89
CA ARG A 74 11.34 4.03 -6.42
C ARG A 74 11.05 3.55 -7.84
N LYS A 75 12.06 3.58 -8.71
CA LYS A 75 12.03 2.96 -10.04
C LYS A 75 11.74 1.47 -9.92
N VAL A 76 10.86 0.99 -10.78
CA VAL A 76 10.59 -0.43 -10.97
C VAL A 76 11.13 -0.81 -12.33
N ARG A 77 11.88 -1.92 -12.40
CA ARG A 77 12.36 -2.47 -13.67
C ARG A 77 11.16 -2.68 -14.60
N ASP A 78 11.26 -2.15 -15.83
CA ASP A 78 10.20 -2.18 -16.84
C ASP A 78 8.88 -1.45 -16.41
N GLY A 79 8.89 -0.71 -15.30
CA GLY A 79 7.73 0.03 -14.80
C GLY A 79 7.56 1.38 -15.48
N VAL A 80 6.41 1.61 -16.13
CA VAL A 80 6.16 2.85 -16.89
C VAL A 80 6.05 4.09 -15.98
N PHE A 81 5.10 4.08 -15.03
CA PHE A 81 4.78 5.27 -14.22
C PHE A 81 5.93 5.68 -13.27
N SER A 82 6.53 4.72 -12.57
CA SER A 82 7.63 4.97 -11.64
C SER A 82 8.85 5.56 -12.35
N ASN A 83 9.14 5.07 -13.55
CA ASN A 83 10.27 5.55 -14.33
C ASN A 83 9.99 6.95 -14.88
N TRP A 84 8.77 7.20 -15.37
CA TRP A 84 8.33 8.54 -15.79
C TRP A 84 8.42 9.58 -14.67
N ILE A 85 7.97 9.26 -13.44
CA ILE A 85 8.15 10.17 -12.28
C ILE A 85 9.64 10.48 -12.09
N ASN A 86 10.50 9.47 -12.17
CA ASN A 86 11.92 9.63 -11.88
C ASN A 86 12.71 10.32 -13.01
N SER A 87 12.22 10.30 -14.26
CA SER A 87 12.95 10.81 -15.43
C SER A 87 12.37 12.08 -16.03
N THR A 88 11.07 12.31 -15.87
CA THR A 88 10.32 13.24 -16.72
C THR A 88 9.50 14.24 -15.93
N LEU A 89 8.90 13.85 -14.80
CA LEU A 89 8.13 14.76 -13.95
C LEU A 89 9.03 15.88 -13.41
N GLN A 90 8.52 17.12 -13.42
CA GLN A 90 9.24 18.30 -12.93
C GLN A 90 8.45 19.07 -11.87
N PRO A 91 9.12 19.79 -10.95
CA PRO A 91 8.45 20.77 -10.10
C PRO A 91 7.68 21.78 -10.95
N GLY A 92 6.44 22.03 -10.55
CA GLY A 92 5.51 22.89 -11.27
C GLY A 92 4.51 22.14 -12.15
N ASP A 93 4.80 20.88 -12.51
CA ASP A 93 3.84 20.02 -13.22
C ASP A 93 2.60 19.78 -12.37
N THR A 94 1.54 19.30 -13.01
CA THR A 94 0.26 19.00 -12.35
C THR A 94 -0.10 17.54 -12.55
N LEU A 95 -0.48 16.87 -11.47
CA LEU A 95 -0.99 15.51 -11.47
C LEU A 95 -2.43 15.47 -10.98
N GLN A 96 -3.18 14.50 -11.49
CA GLN A 96 -4.49 14.16 -10.93
C GLN A 96 -4.25 13.24 -9.72
N VAL A 97 -4.77 13.62 -8.56
CA VAL A 97 -4.54 12.94 -7.29
C VAL A 97 -5.87 12.67 -6.59
N MET A 98 -6.12 11.43 -6.20
CA MET A 98 -7.27 11.11 -5.34
C MET A 98 -6.98 11.50 -3.89
N ALA A 99 -8.04 11.80 -3.12
CA ALA A 99 -7.92 11.97 -1.67
C ALA A 99 -7.22 10.75 -1.02
N PRO A 100 -6.55 10.93 0.13
CA PRO A 100 -5.86 9.85 0.83
C PRO A 100 -6.76 8.63 1.08
N GLN A 101 -6.21 7.45 0.81
CA GLN A 101 -6.87 6.16 0.95
C GLN A 101 -5.98 5.16 1.69
N GLY A 102 -6.54 4.02 2.06
CA GLY A 102 -5.82 2.97 2.76
C GLY A 102 -6.15 2.90 4.25
N ARG A 103 -5.83 1.75 4.83
CA ARG A 103 -6.17 1.34 6.20
C ARG A 103 -4.98 0.73 6.94
N PHE A 104 -3.77 0.92 6.43
CA PHE A 104 -2.55 0.38 7.02
C PHE A 104 -2.10 1.22 8.21
N PHE A 105 -2.92 1.24 9.27
CA PHE A 105 -2.65 2.01 10.49
C PHE A 105 -3.44 1.49 11.68
N VAL A 106 -2.94 1.82 12.86
CA VAL A 106 -3.70 1.75 14.11
C VAL A 106 -4.03 3.17 14.55
N PRO A 107 -5.27 3.45 15.02
CA PRO A 107 -5.62 4.75 15.57
C PRO A 107 -4.67 5.18 16.68
N ILE A 108 -4.28 6.46 16.65
CA ILE A 108 -3.37 7.01 17.67
C ILE A 108 -4.09 7.16 19.00
N GLU A 109 -3.45 6.67 20.06
CA GLU A 109 -3.91 6.81 21.43
C GLU A 109 -2.84 7.57 22.25
N PRO A 110 -3.02 8.88 22.52
CA PRO A 110 -1.98 9.67 23.20
C PRO A 110 -1.59 9.14 24.59
N GLY A 111 -2.50 8.43 25.24
CA GLY A 111 -2.28 7.76 26.52
C GLY A 111 -1.71 6.34 26.40
N ALA A 112 -1.55 5.76 25.22
CA ALA A 112 -0.99 4.43 25.08
C ALA A 112 0.48 4.37 25.51
N GLN A 113 0.94 3.15 25.80
CA GLN A 113 2.35 2.83 26.07
C GLN A 113 2.75 1.64 25.19
N HIS A 114 2.49 1.74 23.90
CA HIS A 114 2.64 0.62 22.99
C HIS A 114 4.10 0.44 22.54
N HIS A 115 4.49 -0.81 22.28
CA HIS A 115 5.63 -1.11 21.43
C HIS A 115 5.15 -1.38 20.01
N HIS A 116 5.47 -0.44 19.12
CA HIS A 116 5.25 -0.59 17.68
C HIS A 116 6.49 -1.15 17.01
N VAL A 117 6.32 -2.07 16.06
CA VAL A 117 7.41 -2.68 15.31
C VAL A 117 7.16 -2.51 13.82
N GLY A 118 8.10 -1.90 13.09
CA GLY A 118 8.09 -1.83 11.64
C GLY A 118 9.06 -2.84 11.05
N ILE A 119 8.59 -3.66 10.11
CA ILE A 119 9.42 -4.57 9.30
C ILE A 119 9.31 -4.10 7.86
N ALA A 120 10.33 -3.37 7.41
CA ALA A 120 10.34 -2.70 6.11
C ALA A 120 11.34 -3.35 5.15
N GLY A 121 11.00 -3.40 3.86
CA GLY A 121 11.89 -3.84 2.79
C GLY A 121 11.93 -2.84 1.63
N GLY A 122 13.10 -2.27 1.33
CA GLY A 122 13.26 -1.31 0.24
C GLY A 122 12.28 -0.14 0.34
N SER A 123 11.43 0.06 -0.69
CA SER A 123 10.45 1.15 -0.72
C SER A 123 9.26 0.95 0.22
N GLY A 124 9.08 -0.23 0.81
CA GLY A 124 8.06 -0.49 1.84
C GLY A 124 8.24 0.33 3.12
N ILE A 125 9.35 1.06 3.24
CA ILE A 125 9.54 2.04 4.30
C ILE A 125 8.56 3.23 4.23
N THR A 126 8.01 3.57 3.07
CA THR A 126 7.19 4.79 2.89
C THR A 126 6.00 4.88 3.86
N PRO A 127 5.10 3.88 3.96
CA PRO A 127 4.01 3.94 4.92
C PRO A 127 4.51 3.83 6.37
N ILE A 128 5.53 3.00 6.62
CA ILE A 128 6.08 2.75 7.95
C ILE A 128 6.74 4.03 8.50
N LEU A 129 7.37 4.84 7.65
CA LEU A 129 7.91 6.15 8.02
C LEU A 129 6.80 7.10 8.47
N SER A 130 5.68 7.16 7.75
CA SER A 130 4.52 7.96 8.15
C SER A 130 3.96 7.54 9.50
N ILE A 131 3.82 6.23 9.72
CA ILE A 131 3.39 5.64 10.99
C ILE A 131 4.37 6.00 12.11
N MET A 132 5.65 5.74 11.90
CA MET A 132 6.72 5.96 12.88
C MET A 132 6.79 7.43 13.30
N LYS A 133 6.79 8.38 12.34
CA LYS A 133 6.79 9.83 12.63
C LYS A 133 5.58 10.22 13.48
N THR A 134 4.41 9.71 13.13
CA THR A 134 3.15 10.06 13.79
C THR A 134 3.05 9.47 15.20
N VAL A 135 3.39 8.19 15.37
CA VAL A 135 3.42 7.51 16.67
C VAL A 135 4.40 8.20 17.62
N LEU A 136 5.63 8.47 17.17
CA LEU A 136 6.64 9.08 18.02
C LEU A 136 6.24 10.49 18.48
N ALA A 137 5.57 11.25 17.61
CA ALA A 137 5.07 12.59 17.91
C ALA A 137 3.82 12.59 18.82
N ARG A 138 2.84 11.72 18.56
CA ARG A 138 1.51 11.81 19.20
C ARG A 138 1.26 10.81 20.34
N GLU A 139 2.05 9.75 20.46
CA GLU A 139 1.98 8.78 21.57
C GLU A 139 3.24 8.87 22.44
N PRO A 140 3.39 9.89 23.30
CA PRO A 140 4.65 10.23 23.96
C PRO A 140 5.25 9.13 24.85
N ARG A 141 4.46 8.13 25.23
CA ARG A 141 4.91 6.97 26.04
C ARG A 141 5.12 5.68 25.24
N SER A 142 4.74 5.67 23.96
CA SER A 142 4.98 4.53 23.07
C SER A 142 6.43 4.54 22.54
N ARG A 143 6.94 3.38 22.17
CA ARG A 143 8.25 3.19 21.52
C ARG A 143 8.08 2.51 20.16
N PHE A 144 9.09 2.64 19.31
CA PHE A 144 9.11 2.09 17.96
C PHE A 144 10.43 1.34 17.71
N THR A 145 10.34 0.12 17.17
CA THR A 145 11.51 -0.60 16.62
C THR A 145 11.34 -0.78 15.13
N LEU A 146 12.28 -0.28 14.33
CA LEU A 146 12.31 -0.48 12.89
C LEU A 146 13.39 -1.49 12.52
N ILE A 147 12.99 -2.60 11.87
CA ILE A 147 13.87 -3.56 11.21
C ILE A 147 13.77 -3.30 9.71
N TYR A 148 14.82 -2.77 9.10
CA TYR A 148 14.79 -2.26 7.73
C TYR A 148 15.78 -2.98 6.81
N GLY A 149 15.24 -3.88 5.98
CA GLY A 149 15.97 -4.64 4.97
C GLY A 149 16.22 -3.86 3.69
N ASN A 150 17.48 -3.80 3.26
CA ASN A 150 17.91 -3.23 1.98
C ASN A 150 19.00 -4.09 1.35
N ARG A 151 19.34 -3.82 0.08
CA ARG A 151 20.50 -4.49 -0.54
C ARG A 151 21.80 -3.97 0.05
N GLN A 152 21.94 -2.64 0.01
CA GLN A 152 23.13 -1.90 0.42
C GLN A 152 22.69 -0.56 1.03
N LEU A 153 23.55 0.05 1.86
CA LEU A 153 23.35 1.31 2.54
C LEU A 153 22.99 2.43 1.56
N GLN A 154 23.70 2.53 0.43
CA GLN A 154 23.48 3.55 -0.60
C GLN A 154 22.10 3.49 -1.28
N SER A 155 21.42 2.34 -1.20
CA SER A 155 20.08 2.12 -1.78
C SER A 155 18.95 2.27 -0.76
N THR A 156 19.29 2.67 0.47
CA THR A 156 18.34 2.80 1.59
C THR A 156 17.57 4.10 1.47
N MET A 157 16.26 4.01 1.23
CA MET A 157 15.43 5.20 1.11
C MET A 157 15.21 5.87 2.47
N PHE A 158 15.14 7.20 2.50
CA PHE A 158 14.94 8.02 3.70
C PHE A 158 15.98 7.79 4.80
N LYS A 159 17.19 7.35 4.45
CA LYS A 159 18.23 6.99 5.43
C LYS A 159 18.50 8.12 6.41
N GLU A 160 18.86 9.30 5.90
CA GLU A 160 19.22 10.47 6.73
C GLU A 160 18.05 10.90 7.62
N GLU A 161 16.84 10.92 7.07
CA GLU A 161 15.64 11.29 7.83
C GLU A 161 15.34 10.30 8.97
N ILE A 162 15.53 9.00 8.75
CA ILE A 162 15.34 7.98 9.78
C ILE A 162 16.43 8.07 10.85
N GLU A 163 17.68 8.34 10.47
CA GLU A 163 18.78 8.59 11.40
C GLU A 163 18.51 9.84 12.26
N ASP A 164 18.00 10.92 11.66
CA ASP A 164 17.59 12.13 12.37
C ASP A 164 16.43 11.87 13.34
N LEU A 165 15.43 11.07 12.94
CA LEU A 165 14.35 10.64 13.83
C LEU A 165 14.89 9.84 15.01
N LYS A 166 15.83 8.93 14.78
CA LYS A 166 16.48 8.15 15.85
C LYS A 166 17.22 9.07 16.82
N ASN A 167 17.95 10.06 16.31
CA ASN A 167 18.66 11.05 17.13
C ASN A 167 17.70 11.94 17.93
N ARG A 168 16.52 12.24 17.40
CA ARG A 168 15.46 12.97 18.12
C ARG A 168 14.81 12.15 19.22
N TYR A 169 14.60 10.86 18.98
CA TYR A 169 13.87 9.95 19.86
C TYR A 169 14.76 8.82 20.41
N MET A 170 15.97 9.14 20.86
CA MET A 170 17.02 8.15 21.20
C MET A 170 16.58 7.02 22.16
N THR A 171 15.68 7.31 23.10
CA THR A 171 15.19 6.30 24.07
C THR A 171 13.93 5.57 23.61
N ARG A 172 13.32 5.99 22.49
CA ARG A 172 12.03 5.53 22.01
C ARG A 172 12.06 4.95 20.60
N LEU A 173 13.12 5.18 19.83
CA LEU A 173 13.29 4.64 18.48
C LEU A 173 14.54 3.76 18.40
N VAL A 174 14.34 2.48 18.14
CA VAL A 174 15.39 1.51 17.82
C VAL A 174 15.41 1.28 16.31
N LEU A 175 16.60 1.37 15.70
CA LEU A 175 16.80 1.18 14.27
C LEU A 175 17.76 0.00 14.02
N GLN A 176 17.31 -0.98 13.26
CA GLN A 176 18.06 -2.16 12.85
C GLN A 176 18.09 -2.27 11.32
N HIS A 177 19.20 -1.88 10.70
CA HIS A 177 19.38 -2.10 9.27
C HIS A 177 19.80 -3.54 8.99
N VAL A 178 19.26 -4.13 7.92
CA VAL A 178 19.69 -5.44 7.43
C VAL A 178 20.09 -5.32 5.98
N PHE A 179 21.32 -5.71 5.64
CA PHE A 179 21.83 -5.62 4.28
C PHE A 179 22.08 -7.00 3.68
N SER A 180 21.48 -7.28 2.53
CA SER A 180 21.64 -8.57 1.84
C SER A 180 22.93 -8.65 1.01
N ASP A 181 23.55 -7.51 0.70
CA ASP A 181 24.63 -7.37 -0.27
C ASP A 181 25.69 -6.36 0.23
N GLU A 182 25.82 -6.24 1.56
CA GLU A 182 26.83 -5.41 2.22
C GLU A 182 27.29 -6.06 3.52
N HIS A 183 28.58 -5.91 3.84
CA HIS A 183 29.14 -6.43 5.07
C HIS A 183 28.85 -5.48 6.24
N THR A 184 28.47 -6.04 7.39
CA THR A 184 28.24 -5.28 8.63
C THR A 184 28.94 -5.94 9.80
N ASP A 185 29.29 -5.15 10.82
CA ASP A 185 29.97 -5.65 12.03
C ASP A 185 29.17 -6.73 12.77
N ALA A 186 27.84 -6.59 12.78
CA ALA A 186 26.93 -7.51 13.46
C ALA A 186 26.32 -8.52 12.48
N PRO A 187 26.53 -9.84 12.66
CA PRO A 187 25.98 -10.87 11.76
C PRO A 187 24.46 -10.87 11.61
N ILE A 188 23.73 -10.42 12.64
CA ILE A 188 22.27 -10.30 12.57
C ILE A 188 21.83 -9.25 11.53
N ASN A 189 22.68 -8.26 11.24
CA ASN A 189 22.42 -7.20 10.26
C ASN A 189 22.84 -7.57 8.83
N MET A 190 23.31 -8.81 8.59
CA MET A 190 23.61 -9.32 7.25
C MET A 190 22.58 -10.36 6.77
N GLY A 191 22.31 -10.37 5.47
CA GLY A 191 21.49 -11.37 4.79
C GLY A 191 20.11 -10.86 4.36
N VAL A 192 19.25 -11.79 3.95
CA VAL A 192 17.89 -11.48 3.51
C VAL A 192 16.93 -11.50 4.71
N MET A 193 15.93 -10.63 4.68
CA MET A 193 14.82 -10.60 5.64
C MET A 193 13.87 -11.78 5.40
N ASN A 194 14.31 -12.99 5.76
CA ASN A 194 13.52 -14.22 5.76
C ASN A 194 13.02 -14.56 7.18
N ARG A 195 12.26 -15.64 7.30
CA ARG A 195 11.63 -16.04 8.57
C ARG A 195 12.65 -16.24 9.68
N GLU A 196 13.75 -16.92 9.40
CA GLU A 196 14.80 -17.17 10.39
C GLU A 196 15.45 -15.87 10.86
N LYS A 197 15.68 -14.91 9.94
CA LYS A 197 16.21 -13.60 10.27
C LYS A 197 15.26 -12.81 11.17
N ILE A 198 13.96 -12.80 10.86
CA ILE A 198 12.96 -12.15 11.71
C ILE A 198 12.91 -12.82 13.08
N ALA A 199 12.93 -14.16 13.15
CA ALA A 199 12.98 -14.90 14.40
C ALA A 199 14.21 -14.54 15.26
N GLN A 200 15.38 -14.32 14.65
CA GLN A 200 16.57 -13.85 15.37
C GLN A 200 16.33 -12.51 16.05
N PHE A 201 15.70 -11.54 15.36
CA PHE A 201 15.33 -10.26 15.97
C PHE A 201 14.29 -10.42 17.08
N LEU A 202 13.29 -11.28 16.87
CA LEU A 202 12.26 -11.56 17.88
C LEU A 202 12.83 -12.20 19.15
N GLN A 203 13.92 -12.95 19.05
CA GLN A 203 14.58 -13.58 20.20
C GLN A 203 15.52 -12.64 20.96
N SER A 204 16.10 -11.64 20.30
CA SER A 204 17.25 -10.89 20.83
C SER A 204 17.06 -9.37 20.95
N VAL A 205 16.19 -8.78 20.13
CA VAL A 205 16.02 -7.32 20.03
C VAL A 205 14.61 -6.89 20.40
N VAL A 206 13.60 -7.66 20.01
CA VAL A 206 12.19 -7.29 20.15
C VAL A 206 11.37 -8.53 20.50
N PRO A 207 11.30 -8.90 21.79
CA PRO A 207 10.52 -10.05 22.24
C PRO A 207 9.08 -9.97 21.76
N ALA A 208 8.58 -11.05 21.15
CA ALA A 208 7.23 -11.09 20.56
C ALA A 208 6.12 -10.72 21.56
N ALA A 209 6.27 -11.09 22.83
CA ALA A 209 5.33 -10.77 23.90
C ALA A 209 5.23 -9.27 24.23
N GLU A 210 6.23 -8.47 23.83
CA GLU A 210 6.22 -7.02 24.02
C GLU A 210 5.57 -6.27 22.86
N ILE A 211 5.26 -6.94 21.75
CA ILE A 211 4.73 -6.31 20.54
C ILE A 211 3.24 -6.05 20.69
N ASP A 212 2.86 -4.77 20.70
CA ASP A 212 1.47 -4.34 20.66
C ASP A 212 0.97 -4.23 19.21
N HIS A 213 1.81 -3.73 18.30
CA HIS A 213 1.50 -3.65 16.86
C HIS A 213 2.74 -3.89 15.99
N ALA A 214 2.62 -4.78 15.01
CA ALA A 214 3.62 -5.00 13.97
C ALA A 214 3.09 -4.52 12.61
N TYR A 215 3.90 -3.75 11.89
CA TYR A 215 3.60 -3.23 10.55
C TYR A 215 4.61 -3.79 9.56
N ILE A 216 4.13 -4.49 8.53
CA ILE A 216 4.97 -5.16 7.54
C ILE A 216 4.72 -4.57 6.16
N CYS A 217 5.78 -4.11 5.50
CA CYS A 217 5.69 -3.66 4.11
C CYS A 217 7.03 -3.80 3.39
N GLY A 218 7.02 -4.49 2.24
CA GLY A 218 8.20 -4.78 1.45
C GLY A 218 7.90 -5.73 0.30
N PRO A 219 8.94 -6.40 -0.25
CA PRO A 219 8.76 -7.43 -1.26
C PRO A 219 7.82 -8.55 -0.77
N PHE A 220 7.02 -9.10 -1.68
CA PHE A 220 5.97 -10.09 -1.35
C PHE A 220 6.46 -11.24 -0.45
N GLN A 221 7.59 -11.87 -0.81
CA GLN A 221 8.19 -12.94 -0.03
C GLN A 221 8.59 -12.48 1.38
N MET A 222 9.12 -11.26 1.53
CA MET A 222 9.48 -10.73 2.84
C MET A 222 8.24 -10.57 3.73
N ASN A 223 7.14 -10.08 3.15
CA ASN A 223 5.91 -9.87 3.90
C ASN A 223 5.38 -11.19 4.47
N ASP A 224 5.29 -12.23 3.64
CA ASP A 224 4.77 -13.54 4.05
C ASP A 224 5.70 -14.22 5.09
N GLU A 225 7.02 -14.10 4.93
CA GLU A 225 7.98 -14.67 5.88
C GLU A 225 7.99 -13.93 7.22
N ALA A 226 7.81 -12.60 7.21
CA ALA A 226 7.72 -11.81 8.42
C ALA A 226 6.41 -12.07 9.17
N GLU A 227 5.29 -12.20 8.45
CA GLU A 227 3.99 -12.59 9.00
C GLU A 227 4.08 -13.96 9.68
N ALA A 228 4.63 -14.95 8.97
CA ALA A 228 4.81 -16.30 9.50
C ALA A 228 5.70 -16.32 10.75
N ALA A 229 6.81 -15.58 10.75
CA ALA A 229 7.70 -15.47 11.91
C ALA A 229 7.02 -14.88 13.14
N LEU A 230 6.20 -13.82 12.96
CA LEU A 230 5.48 -13.17 14.05
C LEU A 230 4.41 -14.10 14.64
N LEU A 231 3.64 -14.77 13.78
CA LEU A 231 2.62 -15.74 14.20
C LEU A 231 3.26 -16.94 14.94
N GLU A 232 4.36 -17.47 14.43
CA GLU A 232 5.11 -18.58 15.06
C GLU A 232 5.67 -18.18 16.43
N ALA A 233 6.10 -16.91 16.58
CA ALA A 233 6.56 -16.36 17.85
C ALA A 233 5.41 -16.00 18.81
N GLY A 234 4.15 -16.17 18.40
CA GLY A 234 2.97 -15.97 19.25
C GLY A 234 2.40 -14.56 19.26
N VAL A 235 2.76 -13.70 18.29
CA VAL A 235 2.10 -12.40 18.12
C VAL A 235 0.66 -12.64 17.61
N PRO A 236 -0.38 -12.12 18.29
CA PRO A 236 -1.77 -12.23 17.83
C PRO A 236 -1.98 -11.68 16.41
N GLU A 237 -2.78 -12.36 15.59
CA GLU A 237 -3.05 -11.99 14.19
C GLU A 237 -3.57 -10.55 14.07
N GLU A 238 -4.45 -10.13 14.99
CA GLU A 238 -5.03 -8.78 15.01
C GLU A 238 -4.03 -7.66 15.31
N ARG A 239 -2.81 -8.00 15.76
CA ARG A 239 -1.71 -7.05 15.99
C ARG A 239 -0.76 -6.96 14.80
N ILE A 240 -0.94 -7.80 13.78
CA ILE A 240 -0.08 -7.86 12.60
C ILE A 240 -0.81 -7.17 11.44
N HIS A 241 -0.23 -6.06 10.99
CA HIS A 241 -0.74 -5.23 9.90
C HIS A 241 0.19 -5.36 8.72
N ILE A 242 -0.34 -5.60 7.52
CA ILE A 242 0.48 -5.82 6.32
C ILE A 242 -0.03 -5.01 5.15
N GLU A 243 0.86 -4.26 4.51
CA GLU A 243 0.62 -3.61 3.23
C GLU A 243 1.48 -4.27 2.13
N ARG A 244 0.84 -4.68 1.03
CA ARG A 244 1.48 -5.35 -0.10
C ARG A 244 1.55 -4.42 -1.30
N PHE A 245 2.73 -4.27 -1.88
CA PHE A 245 2.94 -3.51 -3.12
C PHE A 245 2.98 -4.44 -4.35
N GLY A 246 2.36 -4.01 -5.44
CA GLY A 246 2.44 -4.70 -6.74
C GLY A 246 1.60 -5.97 -6.82
N VAL A 247 2.06 -6.96 -7.61
CA VAL A 247 1.38 -8.24 -7.84
C VAL A 247 2.30 -9.36 -7.39
N ALA A 248 1.78 -10.34 -6.65
CA ALA A 248 2.47 -11.62 -6.48
C ALA A 248 2.65 -12.26 -7.86
N GLN A 249 3.90 -12.38 -8.31
CA GLN A 249 4.22 -13.23 -9.46
C GLN A 249 4.29 -14.67 -8.96
N PRO A 250 3.59 -15.63 -9.60
CA PRO A 250 3.95 -17.03 -9.45
C PRO A 250 5.43 -17.19 -9.82
N ALA A 251 6.17 -17.98 -9.04
CA ALA A 251 7.55 -18.31 -9.33
C ALA A 251 7.64 -19.17 -10.61
N THR A 252 7.53 -18.54 -11.79
CA THR A 252 7.74 -19.20 -13.08
C THR A 252 8.77 -18.44 -13.89
N GLY A 253 10.04 -18.71 -13.57
CA GLY A 253 11.19 -18.45 -14.44
C GLY A 253 11.70 -17.00 -14.49
N PRO A 254 12.93 -16.80 -14.99
CA PRO A 254 13.53 -15.48 -15.07
C PRO A 254 13.00 -14.72 -16.30
N GLY A 255 12.21 -13.66 -16.08
CA GLY A 255 12.03 -12.59 -17.08
C GLY A 255 10.62 -12.28 -17.60
N GLY A 256 9.55 -12.83 -17.02
CA GLY A 256 8.18 -12.53 -17.49
C GLY A 256 7.49 -11.41 -16.69
N VAL A 257 7.50 -10.18 -17.19
CA VAL A 257 6.59 -9.12 -16.72
C VAL A 257 5.28 -9.27 -17.49
N GLY A 258 4.37 -10.10 -16.99
CA GLY A 258 3.04 -10.30 -17.56
C GLY A 258 1.98 -10.22 -16.48
N ALA A 259 0.94 -9.41 -16.69
CA ALA A 259 -0.28 -9.49 -15.90
C ALA A 259 -0.81 -10.93 -15.99
N VAL A 260 -1.20 -11.52 -14.87
CA VAL A 260 -1.85 -12.84 -14.89
C VAL A 260 -3.13 -12.68 -15.71
N VAL A 261 -3.19 -13.41 -16.83
CA VAL A 261 -4.35 -13.42 -17.71
C VAL A 261 -5.47 -14.12 -16.96
N HIS A 262 -6.64 -13.47 -16.88
CA HIS A 262 -7.83 -14.05 -16.27
C HIS A 262 -8.17 -15.41 -16.93
N GLU A 263 -8.39 -16.44 -16.11
CA GLU A 263 -8.97 -17.71 -16.53
C GLU A 263 -10.35 -17.88 -15.88
N ALA A 264 -11.38 -18.01 -16.71
CA ALA A 264 -12.73 -18.28 -16.25
C ALA A 264 -12.79 -19.66 -15.59
N LEU A 265 -13.41 -19.74 -14.41
CA LEU A 265 -13.47 -20.98 -13.63
C LEU A 265 -14.86 -21.64 -13.70
N PRO A 266 -14.94 -22.96 -13.40
CA PRO A 266 -16.22 -23.60 -13.12
C PRO A 266 -16.98 -22.89 -11.99
N GLY A 267 -18.24 -22.53 -12.23
CA GLY A 267 -19.07 -21.77 -11.29
C GLY A 267 -19.22 -20.29 -11.65
N ASP A 268 -18.33 -19.72 -12.46
CA ASP A 268 -18.51 -18.36 -12.97
C ASP A 268 -19.71 -18.31 -13.93
N ALA A 269 -20.56 -17.28 -13.76
CA ALA A 269 -21.73 -17.07 -14.59
C ALA A 269 -21.32 -16.81 -16.05
N GLU A 270 -21.98 -17.47 -17.00
CA GLU A 270 -21.73 -17.28 -18.44
C GLU A 270 -21.98 -15.83 -18.88
N ALA A 271 -23.03 -15.22 -18.32
CA ALA A 271 -23.34 -13.81 -18.45
C ALA A 271 -24.01 -13.29 -17.18
N ALA A 272 -23.83 -12.00 -16.89
CA ALA A 272 -24.48 -11.34 -15.77
C ALA A 272 -24.87 -9.89 -16.11
N ARG A 273 -25.90 -9.37 -15.44
CA ARG A 273 -26.22 -7.93 -15.41
C ARG A 273 -25.65 -7.32 -14.14
N ILE A 274 -24.73 -6.38 -14.29
CA ILE A 274 -24.07 -5.71 -13.16
C ILE A 274 -24.69 -4.33 -13.00
N THR A 275 -25.35 -4.08 -11.86
CA THR A 275 -25.79 -2.74 -11.47
C THR A 275 -24.75 -2.11 -10.55
N ILE A 276 -24.21 -0.96 -10.94
CA ILE A 276 -23.26 -0.18 -10.17
C ILE A 276 -23.97 1.05 -9.62
N VAL A 277 -23.89 1.22 -8.30
CA VAL A 277 -24.33 2.42 -7.58
C VAL A 277 -23.11 3.26 -7.24
N ARG A 278 -23.10 4.52 -7.69
CA ARG A 278 -22.07 5.51 -7.36
C ARG A 278 -22.67 6.91 -7.33
N ASP A 279 -22.37 7.67 -6.30
CA ASP A 279 -22.89 9.02 -6.05
C ASP A 279 -24.42 9.08 -6.14
N GLY A 280 -25.09 8.02 -5.64
CA GLY A 280 -26.54 7.83 -5.72
C GLY A 280 -27.08 7.45 -7.11
N LEU A 281 -26.24 7.47 -8.15
CA LEU A 281 -26.62 7.09 -9.52
C LEU A 281 -26.50 5.59 -9.73
N ARG A 282 -27.48 5.00 -10.42
CA ARG A 282 -27.49 3.59 -10.80
C ARG A 282 -27.23 3.42 -12.29
N ARG A 283 -26.29 2.55 -12.65
CA ARG A 283 -26.01 2.17 -14.05
C ARG A 283 -25.92 0.66 -14.16
N GLU A 284 -26.61 0.09 -15.14
CA GLU A 284 -26.54 -1.34 -15.42
C GLU A 284 -25.66 -1.58 -16.66
N ILE A 285 -24.77 -2.57 -16.59
CA ILE A 285 -23.88 -2.98 -17.66
C ILE A 285 -23.94 -4.50 -17.84
N PRO A 286 -23.77 -5.02 -19.07
CA PRO A 286 -23.60 -6.45 -19.28
C PRO A 286 -22.19 -6.90 -18.86
N PHE A 287 -22.11 -8.11 -18.32
CA PHE A 287 -20.87 -8.84 -18.08
C PHE A 287 -20.91 -10.17 -18.84
N SER A 288 -19.83 -10.54 -19.51
CA SER A 288 -19.64 -11.87 -20.08
C SER A 288 -18.45 -12.56 -19.44
N LYS A 289 -18.51 -13.89 -19.32
CA LYS A 289 -17.49 -14.72 -18.67
C LYS A 289 -16.06 -14.52 -19.19
N GLY A 290 -15.90 -14.10 -20.44
CA GLY A 290 -14.59 -13.81 -21.03
C GLY A 290 -13.99 -12.46 -20.60
N GLN A 291 -14.73 -11.61 -19.89
CA GLN A 291 -14.21 -10.32 -19.43
C GLN A 291 -13.33 -10.50 -18.17
N PRO A 292 -12.22 -9.74 -18.03
CA PRO A 292 -11.25 -10.02 -16.99
C PRO A 292 -11.71 -9.71 -15.56
N SER A 293 -12.65 -8.79 -15.36
CA SER A 293 -13.25 -8.52 -14.04
C SER A 293 -14.48 -7.63 -14.17
N ILE A 294 -15.26 -7.49 -13.08
CA ILE A 294 -16.35 -6.51 -13.01
C ILE A 294 -15.84 -5.08 -13.25
N LEU A 295 -14.65 -4.73 -12.75
CA LEU A 295 -14.02 -3.43 -13.02
C LEU A 295 -13.78 -3.22 -14.52
N ASP A 296 -13.25 -4.21 -15.21
CA ASP A 296 -12.93 -4.11 -16.64
C ASP A 296 -14.19 -3.97 -17.50
N ALA A 297 -15.28 -4.65 -17.13
CA ALA A 297 -16.58 -4.46 -17.76
C ALA A 297 -17.11 -3.04 -17.55
N ALA A 298 -16.99 -2.50 -16.33
CA ALA A 298 -17.39 -1.12 -16.02
C ALA A 298 -16.59 -0.09 -16.81
N SER A 299 -15.26 -0.27 -16.85
CA SER A 299 -14.35 0.60 -17.60
C SER A 299 -14.65 0.56 -19.11
N SER A 300 -14.86 -0.64 -19.67
CA SER A 300 -15.21 -0.82 -21.08
C SER A 300 -16.55 -0.18 -21.46
N ALA A 301 -17.48 -0.10 -20.50
CA ALA A 301 -18.76 0.57 -20.65
C ALA A 301 -18.69 2.10 -20.39
N GLY A 302 -17.49 2.64 -20.16
CA GLY A 302 -17.25 4.07 -19.94
C GLY A 302 -17.69 4.58 -18.57
N LEU A 303 -17.86 3.68 -17.58
CA LEU A 303 -18.16 4.09 -16.21
C LEU A 303 -16.86 4.49 -15.51
N GLU A 304 -16.80 5.73 -15.03
CA GLU A 304 -15.77 6.15 -14.09
C GLU A 304 -16.06 5.51 -12.73
N VAL A 305 -15.25 4.52 -12.35
CA VAL A 305 -15.27 3.87 -11.04
C VAL A 305 -13.89 3.99 -10.38
N PRO A 306 -13.80 3.96 -9.05
CA PRO A 306 -12.52 4.06 -8.35
C PRO A 306 -11.64 2.82 -8.61
N PHE A 307 -10.40 3.00 -9.06
CA PHE A 307 -9.39 1.93 -9.14
C PHE A 307 -7.96 2.49 -9.27
N SER A 308 -6.96 1.64 -9.02
CA SER A 308 -5.53 1.95 -9.23
C SER A 308 -4.71 0.73 -9.69
N CYS A 309 -4.46 -0.25 -8.80
CA CYS A 309 -3.47 -1.30 -9.06
C CYS A 309 -3.94 -2.48 -9.93
N THR A 310 -5.26 -2.71 -10.00
CA THR A 310 -5.92 -3.84 -10.69
C THR A 310 -5.39 -5.24 -10.32
N SER A 311 -4.77 -5.39 -9.15
CA SER A 311 -4.10 -6.61 -8.71
C SER A 311 -4.57 -7.14 -7.34
N GLY A 312 -5.59 -6.52 -6.77
CA GLY A 312 -6.14 -6.90 -5.47
C GLY A 312 -5.38 -6.41 -4.24
N VAL A 313 -4.40 -5.50 -4.39
CA VAL A 313 -3.54 -5.05 -3.26
C VAL A 313 -3.83 -3.65 -2.71
N CYS A 314 -4.32 -2.71 -3.54
CA CYS A 314 -4.49 -1.32 -3.06
C CYS A 314 -5.83 -1.07 -2.35
N GLY A 315 -6.89 -1.81 -2.71
CA GLY A 315 -8.22 -1.57 -2.15
C GLY A 315 -8.99 -0.38 -2.73
N THR A 316 -8.41 0.42 -3.65
CA THR A 316 -9.12 1.56 -4.28
C THR A 316 -10.43 1.14 -4.98
N CYS A 317 -10.51 -0.08 -5.53
CA CYS A 317 -11.69 -0.60 -6.20
C CYS A 317 -12.70 -1.30 -5.27
N ARG A 318 -12.61 -1.06 -3.97
CA ARG A 318 -13.51 -1.63 -2.97
C ARG A 318 -14.94 -1.13 -3.18
N ALA A 319 -15.89 -2.06 -3.20
CA ALA A 319 -17.33 -1.79 -3.28
C ALA A 319 -18.09 -2.76 -2.37
N ARG A 320 -19.28 -2.37 -1.91
CA ARG A 320 -20.19 -3.25 -1.18
C ARG A 320 -21.08 -4.01 -2.15
N LEU A 321 -21.11 -5.33 -2.04
CA LEU A 321 -22.06 -6.20 -2.72
C LEU A 321 -23.43 -6.09 -2.02
N LEU A 322 -24.44 -5.66 -2.77
CA LEU A 322 -25.81 -5.46 -2.30
C LEU A 322 -26.74 -6.60 -2.72
N GLU A 323 -26.46 -7.27 -3.84
CA GLU A 323 -27.24 -8.37 -4.40
C GLU A 323 -26.33 -9.27 -5.25
N GLY A 324 -26.61 -10.57 -5.25
CA GLY A 324 -25.86 -11.57 -6.02
C GLY A 324 -24.65 -12.14 -5.29
N GLU A 325 -23.88 -12.96 -5.99
CA GLU A 325 -22.67 -13.59 -5.49
C GLU A 325 -21.50 -13.37 -6.45
N VAL A 326 -20.30 -13.18 -5.89
CA VAL A 326 -19.08 -13.05 -6.68
C VAL A 326 -17.96 -13.89 -6.06
N ARG A 327 -17.06 -14.39 -6.89
CA ARG A 327 -15.76 -14.88 -6.47
C ARG A 327 -14.74 -13.76 -6.61
N MET A 328 -13.85 -13.60 -5.64
CA MET A 328 -12.65 -12.78 -5.80
C MET A 328 -11.46 -13.67 -6.17
N GLU A 329 -10.73 -13.33 -7.23
CA GLU A 329 -9.51 -14.04 -7.61
C GLU A 329 -8.41 -13.88 -6.56
N ARG A 330 -8.24 -12.66 -6.06
CA ARG A 330 -7.27 -12.32 -5.01
C ARG A 330 -7.87 -11.29 -4.07
N ASN A 331 -7.49 -11.37 -2.81
CA ASN A 331 -7.79 -10.35 -1.82
C ASN A 331 -6.59 -10.17 -0.89
N PHE A 332 -5.84 -9.08 -1.10
CA PHE A 332 -4.76 -8.67 -0.22
C PHE A 332 -5.05 -7.32 0.46
N ALA A 333 -6.23 -6.75 0.23
CA ALA A 333 -6.59 -5.39 0.65
C ALA A 333 -7.73 -5.34 1.66
N LEU A 334 -8.65 -6.31 1.65
CA LEU A 334 -9.81 -6.35 2.56
C LEU A 334 -9.58 -7.36 3.66
N ASP A 335 -9.86 -6.95 4.90
CA ASP A 335 -9.83 -7.88 6.04
C ASP A 335 -11.03 -8.84 6.06
N LYS A 336 -10.99 -9.84 6.95
CA LYS A 336 -12.04 -10.86 7.08
C LYS A 336 -13.41 -10.26 7.44
N ASN A 337 -13.44 -9.19 8.25
CA ASN A 337 -14.67 -8.53 8.68
C ASN A 337 -15.30 -7.73 7.54
N GLU A 338 -14.48 -7.08 6.70
CA GLU A 338 -14.93 -6.39 5.51
C GLU A 338 -15.55 -7.35 4.50
N VAL A 339 -14.87 -8.47 4.23
CA VAL A 339 -15.42 -9.51 3.34
C VAL A 339 -16.74 -10.06 3.91
N ALA A 340 -16.80 -10.33 5.22
CA ALA A 340 -18.03 -10.78 5.88
C ALA A 340 -19.15 -9.72 5.84
N ALA A 341 -18.81 -8.43 5.84
CA ALA A 341 -19.75 -7.33 5.68
C ALA A 341 -20.21 -7.11 4.22
N GLY A 342 -19.73 -7.94 3.28
CA GLY A 342 -20.09 -7.92 1.87
C GLY A 342 -19.23 -6.99 1.01
N PHE A 343 -18.06 -6.54 1.49
CA PHE A 343 -17.15 -5.77 0.65
C PHE A 343 -16.35 -6.68 -0.29
N ILE A 344 -16.15 -6.21 -1.52
CA ILE A 344 -15.44 -6.90 -2.59
C ILE A 344 -14.46 -5.96 -3.29
N LEU A 345 -13.46 -6.51 -3.96
CA LEU A 345 -12.56 -5.80 -4.86
C LEU A 345 -13.04 -6.00 -6.30
N THR A 346 -13.65 -4.98 -6.91
CA THR A 346 -14.25 -5.13 -8.25
C THR A 346 -13.23 -5.49 -9.34
N CYS A 347 -11.95 -5.14 -9.15
CA CYS A 347 -10.86 -5.54 -10.06
C CYS A 347 -10.50 -7.02 -10.01
N GLN A 348 -10.97 -7.76 -9.01
CA GLN A 348 -10.73 -9.19 -8.86
C GLN A 348 -12.04 -9.98 -8.81
N ALA A 349 -13.19 -9.31 -8.93
CA ALA A 349 -14.50 -9.91 -8.72
C ALA A 349 -15.09 -10.45 -10.02
N HIS A 350 -15.61 -11.68 -9.96
CA HIS A 350 -16.29 -12.40 -11.04
C HIS A 350 -17.68 -12.83 -10.59
N PRO A 351 -18.75 -12.53 -11.33
CA PRO A 351 -20.10 -12.94 -10.99
C PRO A 351 -20.26 -14.46 -10.96
N LEU A 352 -20.88 -14.97 -9.91
CA LEU A 352 -21.38 -16.35 -9.82
C LEU A 352 -22.88 -16.44 -10.13
N THR A 353 -23.58 -15.30 -10.06
CA THR A 353 -25.01 -15.17 -10.35
C THR A 353 -25.25 -14.32 -11.59
N GLU A 354 -26.39 -14.53 -12.28
CA GLU A 354 -26.79 -13.76 -13.48
C GLU A 354 -27.09 -12.28 -13.21
N ARG A 355 -27.17 -11.89 -11.93
CA ARG A 355 -27.39 -10.52 -11.50
C ARG A 355 -26.50 -10.21 -10.30
N VAL A 356 -25.84 -9.07 -10.35
CA VAL A 356 -25.00 -8.52 -9.28
C VAL A 356 -25.31 -7.04 -9.12
N VAL A 357 -25.50 -6.58 -7.89
CA VAL A 357 -25.64 -5.15 -7.57
C VAL A 357 -24.54 -4.78 -6.58
N LEU A 358 -23.76 -3.74 -6.88
CA LEU A 358 -22.69 -3.25 -6.03
C LEU A 358 -22.76 -1.73 -5.85
N SER A 359 -22.25 -1.24 -4.73
CA SER A 359 -22.22 0.18 -4.39
C SER A 359 -20.82 0.64 -3.99
N PHE A 360 -20.36 1.72 -4.61
CA PHE A 360 -19.15 2.45 -4.21
C PHE A 360 -19.41 3.53 -3.16
N ASP A 361 -20.68 3.76 -2.79
CA ASP A 361 -21.06 4.81 -1.84
C ASP A 361 -20.90 4.37 -0.37
N GLU A 362 -20.80 3.07 -0.16
CA GLU A 362 -20.68 2.41 1.15
C GLU A 362 -19.21 2.40 1.60
N ARG A 363 -18.94 2.88 2.83
CA ARG A 363 -17.58 2.97 3.38
C ARG A 363 -17.33 2.01 4.51
#